data_AF-A0A1I0B6C1-F1
#
_entry.id   AF-A0A1I0B6C1-F1
#
_cell.length_a   1.000
_cell.length_b   1.000
_cell.length_c   1.000
_cell.angle_alpha   90.00
_cell.angle_beta   90.00
_cell.angle_gamma   90.00
#
_symmetry.space_group_name_H-M   'P 1'
#
loop_
_entity.id
_entity.type
_entity.pdbx_description
1 polymer ?
#
loop_
_entity_poly.entity_id
_entity_poly.type
_entity_poly.pdbx_seq_one_letter_code
_entity_poly.pdbx_strand_id
1 'polypeptide(L)'
;MKKMKKNKFWSFFFSFIPGALEMYMGFMKMGLSLMSIFGMVCFVTSLLNIGALSFIGIVVWFYSFFHALNLLALTQEEIEQVEDEYMFGTNQVVFSKVANYIKSNTIIVAALVIVLGGYVVWKACFIFLGDRYGYFWYIEEAATRFLFGALIVLAGIHMIRKKKKELFGETLTIERKEENKEDAKE
;
A
#
# COMPACT_ATOMS: atom_id res chain seq x y z
N MET A 1 14.79 27.27 10.49
CA MET A 1 13.96 28.23 9.73
C MET A 1 12.84 28.73 10.63
N LYS A 2 12.34 29.96 10.44
CA LYS A 2 11.17 30.44 11.20
C LYS A 2 9.92 29.74 10.69
N LYS A 3 9.23 29.01 11.56
CA LYS A 3 7.94 28.36 11.24
C LYS A 3 6.84 29.41 11.25
N MET A 4 6.10 29.52 10.16
CA MET A 4 5.11 30.61 10.04
C MET A 4 3.97 30.23 9.12
N LYS A 5 2.76 30.58 9.53
CA LYS A 5 1.57 30.47 8.69
C LYS A 5 1.74 31.34 7.44
N LYS A 6 1.37 30.78 6.29
CA LYS A 6 1.50 31.42 4.98
C LYS A 6 0.13 31.66 4.34
N ASN A 7 0.13 32.24 3.14
CA ASN A 7 -1.10 32.50 2.41
C ASN A 7 -1.84 31.18 2.11
N LYS A 8 -3.10 31.09 2.56
CA LYS A 8 -3.98 29.93 2.41
C LYS A 8 -4.11 29.46 0.96
N PHE A 9 -4.12 30.39 0.00
CA PHE A 9 -4.24 30.06 -1.42
C PHE A 9 -3.05 29.21 -1.90
N TRP A 10 -1.82 29.71 -1.72
CA TRP A 10 -0.60 29.00 -2.10
C TRP A 10 -0.40 27.73 -1.30
N SER A 11 -0.73 27.78 0.00
CA SER A 11 -0.65 26.61 0.85
C SER A 11 -1.58 25.48 0.41
N PHE A 12 -2.77 25.78 -0.11
CA PHE A 12 -3.67 24.77 -0.65
C PHE A 12 -3.06 24.07 -1.87
N PHE A 13 -2.48 24.82 -2.81
CA PHE A 13 -1.80 24.20 -3.97
C PHE A 13 -0.60 23.35 -3.56
N PHE A 14 0.21 23.82 -2.59
CA PHE A 14 1.35 23.04 -2.11
C PHE A 14 0.94 21.78 -1.34
N SER A 15 -0.29 21.70 -0.81
CA SER A 15 -0.77 20.48 -0.14
C SER A 15 -0.91 19.29 -1.09
N PHE A 16 -1.12 19.51 -2.40
CA PHE A 16 -1.18 18.45 -3.40
C PHE A 16 0.19 17.85 -3.75
N ILE A 17 1.28 18.53 -3.37
CA ILE A 17 2.65 18.06 -3.63
C ILE A 17 3.20 17.52 -2.30
N PRO A 18 3.44 16.20 -2.19
CA PRO A 18 3.90 15.62 -0.94
C PRO A 18 5.13 16.34 -0.37
N GLY A 19 5.05 16.80 0.87
CA GLY A 19 6.14 17.48 1.57
C GLY A 19 6.38 18.96 1.22
N ALA A 20 5.77 19.49 0.15
CA ALA A 20 6.03 20.86 -0.28
C ALA A 20 5.39 21.91 0.65
N LEU A 21 4.21 21.64 1.20
CA LEU A 21 3.54 22.56 2.09
C LEU A 21 4.29 22.69 3.42
N GLU A 22 4.73 21.56 3.96
CA GLU A 22 5.51 21.47 5.19
C GLU A 22 6.76 22.33 5.07
N MET A 23 7.51 22.21 3.96
CA MET A 23 8.66 23.06 3.66
C MET A 23 8.27 24.53 3.50
N TYR A 24 7.15 24.83 2.84
CA TYR A 24 6.66 26.20 2.67
C TYR A 24 6.32 26.89 4.01
N MET A 25 5.87 26.12 5.01
CA MET A 25 5.62 26.58 6.37
C MET A 25 6.86 26.60 7.27
N GLY A 26 7.98 26.03 6.80
CA GLY A 26 9.27 26.01 7.50
C GLY A 26 9.63 24.68 8.18
N PHE A 27 8.83 23.63 7.99
CA PHE A 27 9.11 22.26 8.46
C PHE A 27 9.90 21.48 7.40
N MET A 28 11.21 21.72 7.38
CA MET A 28 12.09 21.21 6.34
C MET A 28 12.33 19.70 6.47
N LYS A 29 12.44 19.17 7.69
CA LYS A 29 12.70 17.74 7.89
C LYS A 29 11.45 16.90 7.63
N MET A 30 10.29 17.35 8.11
CA MET A 30 9.02 16.68 7.81
C MET A 30 8.72 16.67 6.31
N GLY A 31 8.84 17.84 5.67
CA GLY A 31 8.59 17.97 4.24
C GLY A 31 9.57 17.16 3.38
N LEU A 32 10.87 17.20 3.68
CA LEU A 32 11.86 16.36 2.99
C LEU A 32 11.57 14.87 3.19
N SER A 33 11.17 14.45 4.40
CA SER A 33 10.83 13.05 4.67
C SER A 33 9.67 12.56 3.81
N LEU A 34 8.63 13.40 3.61
CA LEU A 34 7.48 13.07 2.77
C LEU A 34 7.82 13.09 1.27
N MET A 35 8.61 14.08 0.83
CA MET A 35 9.12 14.11 -0.54
C MET A 35 9.98 12.89 -0.86
N SER A 36 10.90 12.52 0.04
CA SER A 36 11.81 11.39 -0.17
C SER A 36 11.06 10.07 -0.24
N ILE A 37 10.08 9.82 0.63
CA ILE A 37 9.34 8.55 0.61
C ILE A 37 8.43 8.46 -0.63
N PHE A 38 7.73 9.54 -0.98
CA PHE A 38 6.94 9.57 -2.22
C PHE A 38 7.84 9.39 -3.45
N GLY A 39 8.95 10.13 -3.52
CA GLY A 39 9.93 10.02 -4.59
C GLY A 39 10.56 8.63 -4.69
N MET A 40 10.86 7.99 -3.56
CA MET A 40 11.40 6.63 -3.53
C MET A 40 10.39 5.61 -4.06
N VAL A 41 9.11 5.74 -3.71
CA VAL A 41 8.06 4.88 -4.26
C VAL A 41 7.92 5.07 -5.77
N CYS A 42 7.89 6.31 -6.25
CA CYS A 42 7.87 6.61 -7.68
C CYS A 42 9.10 6.05 -8.41
N PHE A 43 10.29 6.21 -7.82
CA PHE A 43 11.55 5.70 -8.38
C PHE A 43 11.55 4.18 -8.47
N VAL A 44 11.23 3.47 -7.39
CA VAL A 44 11.17 2.00 -7.36
C VAL A 44 10.11 1.48 -8.33
N THR A 45 8.94 2.11 -8.37
CA THR A 45 7.86 1.74 -9.28
C THR A 45 8.28 1.88 -10.74
N SER A 46 8.92 3.01 -11.08
CA SER A 46 9.44 3.27 -12.42
C SER A 46 10.58 2.32 -12.80
N LEU A 47 11.49 2.04 -11.86
CA LEU A 47 12.67 1.19 -12.07
C LEU A 47 12.26 -0.28 -12.27
N LEU A 48 11.34 -0.80 -11.46
CA LEU A 48 10.88 -2.18 -11.56
C LEU A 48 9.80 -2.38 -12.63
N ASN A 49 9.22 -1.29 -13.15
CA ASN A 49 8.10 -1.31 -14.10
C ASN A 49 6.88 -2.09 -13.56
N ILE A 50 6.62 -2.00 -12.25
CA ILE A 50 5.50 -2.69 -11.58
C ILE A 50 4.43 -1.65 -11.24
N GLY A 51 3.44 -1.47 -12.13
CA GLY A 51 2.38 -0.48 -11.92
C GLY A 51 1.59 -0.64 -10.62
N ALA A 52 1.51 -1.86 -10.07
CA ALA A 52 0.86 -2.11 -8.79
C ALA A 52 1.54 -1.40 -7.59
N LEU A 53 2.86 -1.16 -7.66
CA LEU A 53 3.58 -0.42 -6.61
C LEU A 53 3.14 1.05 -6.52
N SER A 54 2.59 1.62 -7.60
CA SER A 54 2.02 2.98 -7.61
C SER A 54 0.93 3.17 -6.54
N PHE A 55 0.23 2.10 -6.15
CA PHE A 55 -0.78 2.18 -5.10
C PHE A 55 -0.19 2.62 -3.75
N ILE A 56 1.04 2.21 -3.44
CA ILE A 56 1.76 2.70 -2.25
C ILE A 56 1.97 4.22 -2.37
N GLY A 57 2.30 4.71 -3.57
CA GLY A 57 2.48 6.13 -3.85
C GLY A 57 1.19 6.92 -3.61
N ILE A 58 0.03 6.36 -4.01
CA ILE A 58 -1.28 6.95 -3.75
C ILE A 58 -1.55 7.05 -2.24
N VAL A 59 -1.26 5.98 -1.47
CA VAL A 59 -1.45 5.99 0.00
C VAL A 59 -0.54 7.03 0.65
N VAL A 60 0.73 7.08 0.28
CA VAL A 60 1.69 8.09 0.77
C VAL A 60 1.23 9.50 0.42
N TRP A 61 0.72 9.69 -0.80
CA TRP A 61 0.20 10.97 -1.26
C TRP A 61 -0.98 11.44 -0.41
N PHE A 62 -1.98 10.57 -0.17
CA PHE A 62 -3.12 10.91 0.70
C PHE A 62 -2.67 11.24 2.12
N TYR A 63 -1.75 10.44 2.67
CA TYR A 63 -1.19 10.72 3.99
C TYR A 63 -0.55 12.11 4.04
N SER A 64 0.31 12.43 3.07
CA SER A 64 0.96 13.75 3.00
C SER A 64 -0.07 14.87 2.81
N PHE A 65 -1.07 14.68 1.97
CA PHE A 65 -2.13 15.66 1.73
C PHE A 65 -2.92 15.97 3.02
N PHE A 66 -3.37 14.94 3.75
CA PHE A 66 -4.07 15.16 5.01
C PHE A 66 -3.17 15.72 6.11
N HIS A 67 -1.89 15.32 6.13
CA HIS A 67 -0.91 15.90 7.06
C HIS A 67 -0.73 17.40 6.83
N ALA A 68 -0.54 17.80 5.56
CA ALA A 68 -0.47 19.17 5.10
C ALA A 68 -1.74 19.97 5.48
N LEU A 69 -2.93 19.40 5.28
CA LEU A 69 -4.19 20.04 5.69
C LEU A 69 -4.32 20.21 7.21
N ASN A 70 -3.87 19.23 8.00
CA ASN A 70 -3.87 19.34 9.45
C ASN A 70 -2.94 20.48 9.91
N LEU A 71 -1.77 20.60 9.29
CA LEU A 71 -0.82 21.69 9.57
C LEU A 71 -1.39 23.08 9.24
N LEU A 72 -2.24 23.18 8.21
CA LEU A 72 -2.96 24.41 7.86
C LEU A 72 -4.02 24.82 8.88
N ALA A 73 -4.65 23.83 9.52
CA ALA A 73 -5.67 24.06 10.53
C ALA A 73 -5.09 24.69 11.81
N LEU A 74 -3.81 24.44 12.10
CA LEU A 74 -3.14 24.97 13.29
C LEU A 74 -3.02 26.50 13.30
N THR A 75 -3.07 27.07 14.49
CA THR A 75 -2.74 28.45 14.80
C THR A 75 -1.23 28.69 14.79
N GLN A 76 -0.79 29.95 14.78
CA GLN A 76 0.64 30.28 14.74
C GLN A 76 1.37 29.80 16.00
N GLU A 77 0.72 29.88 17.17
CA GLU A 77 1.28 29.40 18.45
C GLU A 77 1.48 27.87 18.43
N GLU A 78 0.49 27.13 17.93
CA GLU A 78 0.58 25.68 17.79
C GLU A 78 1.68 25.27 16.79
N ILE A 79 1.80 25.97 15.65
CA ILE A 79 2.86 25.74 14.67
C ILE A 79 4.26 25.91 15.29
N GLU A 80 4.44 26.88 16.17
CA GLU A 80 5.71 27.10 16.87
C GLU A 80 6.02 26.00 17.89
N GLN A 81 5.00 25.31 18.43
CA GLN A 81 5.17 24.17 19.32
C GLN A 81 5.47 22.86 18.60
N VAL A 82 5.05 22.68 17.34
CA VAL A 82 5.33 21.45 16.57
C VAL A 82 6.84 21.33 16.26
N GLU A 83 7.49 20.26 16.71
CA GLU A 83 8.92 20.05 16.41
C GLU A 83 9.15 19.59 14.96
N ASP A 84 10.17 20.16 14.29
CA ASP A 84 10.55 19.74 12.94
C ASP A 84 11.54 18.57 13.02
N GLU A 85 10.97 17.37 13.02
CA GLU A 85 11.69 16.09 13.00
C GLU A 85 11.42 15.32 11.71
N TYR A 86 12.33 14.43 11.34
CA TYR A 86 12.09 13.51 10.24
C TYR A 86 11.00 12.51 10.63
N MET A 87 9.93 12.41 9.84
CA MET A 87 8.85 11.46 10.09
C MET A 87 9.31 10.01 10.11
N PHE A 88 10.30 9.67 9.27
CA PHE A 88 10.76 8.30 9.07
C PHE A 88 12.26 8.10 9.33
N GLY A 89 12.96 9.08 9.91
CA GLY A 89 14.42 9.07 9.87
C GLY A 89 15.14 9.93 10.91
N THR A 90 15.11 9.51 12.18
CA THR A 90 16.18 9.77 13.18
C THR A 90 15.95 9.00 14.46
N ASN A 91 14.77 8.40 14.63
CA ASN A 91 14.51 7.54 15.76
C ASN A 91 15.16 6.17 15.54
N GLN A 92 16.31 5.94 16.18
CA GLN A 92 17.06 4.67 16.17
C GLN A 92 16.15 3.47 16.46
N VAL A 93 15.05 3.69 17.19
CA VAL A 93 14.01 2.71 17.51
C VAL A 93 13.23 2.21 16.29
N VAL A 94 12.90 3.06 15.30
CA VAL A 94 12.16 2.63 14.11
C VAL A 94 13.07 1.81 13.19
N PHE A 95 14.29 2.29 12.93
CA PHE A 95 15.25 1.56 12.11
C PHE A 95 15.62 0.22 12.72
N SER A 96 15.86 0.16 14.03
CA SER A 96 16.12 -1.11 14.74
C SER A 96 14.93 -2.04 14.73
N LYS A 97 13.68 -1.55 14.83
CA LYS A 97 12.48 -2.39 14.65
C LYS A 97 12.39 -2.97 13.25
N VAL A 98 12.59 -2.16 12.21
CA VAL A 98 12.60 -2.63 10.82
C VAL A 98 13.72 -3.65 10.61
N ALA A 99 14.94 -3.36 11.09
CA ALA A 99 16.07 -4.26 10.99
C ALA A 99 15.84 -5.58 11.74
N ASN A 100 15.27 -5.52 12.95
CA ASN A 100 14.93 -6.72 13.74
C ASN A 100 13.80 -7.52 13.09
N TYR A 101 12.82 -6.85 12.47
CA TYR A 101 11.75 -7.52 11.73
C TYR A 101 12.29 -8.24 10.49
N ILE A 102 13.16 -7.57 9.72
CA ILE A 102 13.86 -8.18 8.58
C ILE A 102 14.67 -9.39 9.07
N LYS A 103 15.44 -9.25 10.15
CA LYS A 103 16.25 -10.33 10.72
C LYS A 103 15.41 -11.52 11.17
N SER A 104 14.30 -11.28 11.88
CA SER A 104 13.38 -12.31 12.38
C SER A 104 12.64 -13.04 11.26
N ASN A 105 12.38 -12.38 10.13
CA ASN A 105 11.61 -12.92 9.02
C ASN A 105 12.42 -12.97 7.72
N THR A 106 13.75 -13.14 7.82
CA THR A 106 14.68 -13.01 6.68
C THR A 106 14.28 -13.94 5.53
N ILE A 107 13.75 -15.13 5.83
CA ILE A 107 13.27 -16.08 4.82
C ILE A 107 12.10 -15.51 4.02
N ILE A 108 11.11 -14.90 4.69
CA ILE A 108 9.93 -14.31 4.02
C ILE A 108 10.37 -13.10 3.19
N VAL A 109 11.22 -12.25 3.75
CA VAL A 109 11.75 -11.07 3.04
C VAL A 109 12.58 -11.50 1.84
N ALA A 110 13.47 -12.49 1.99
CA ALA A 110 14.26 -13.03 0.89
C ALA A 110 13.39 -13.68 -0.18
N ALA A 111 12.37 -14.45 0.20
CA ALA A 111 11.41 -15.03 -0.73
C ALA A 111 10.67 -13.94 -1.53
N LEU A 112 10.19 -12.87 -0.86
CA LEU A 112 9.56 -11.74 -1.53
C LEU A 112 10.52 -11.05 -2.52
N VAL A 113 11.77 -10.83 -2.13
CA VAL A 113 12.79 -10.22 -3.00
C VAL A 113 13.12 -11.12 -4.20
N ILE A 114 13.24 -12.43 -4.00
CA ILE A 114 13.48 -13.39 -5.09
C ILE A 114 12.31 -13.42 -6.06
N VAL A 115 11.07 -13.45 -5.55
CA VAL A 115 9.86 -13.42 -6.39
C VAL A 115 9.77 -12.11 -7.18
N LEU A 116 10.02 -10.97 -6.53
CA LEU A 116 10.08 -9.67 -7.20
C LEU A 116 11.16 -9.63 -8.29
N GLY A 117 12.37 -10.09 -7.98
CA GLY A 117 13.47 -10.16 -8.94
C GLY A 117 13.15 -11.07 -10.12
N GLY A 118 12.58 -12.25 -9.85
CA GLY A 118 12.13 -13.19 -10.88
C GLY A 118 11.06 -12.60 -11.80
N TYR A 119 10.10 -11.85 -11.25
CA TYR A 119 9.10 -11.14 -12.05
C TYR A 119 9.72 -10.09 -12.97
N VAL A 120 10.68 -9.30 -12.47
CA VAL A 120 11.38 -8.29 -13.28
C VAL A 120 12.20 -8.94 -14.39
N VAL A 121 12.91 -10.04 -14.11
CA VAL A 121 13.67 -10.81 -15.11
C VAL A 121 12.72 -11.42 -16.15
N TRP A 122 11.59 -11.98 -15.73
CA TRP A 122 10.56 -12.51 -16.61
C TRP A 122 10.06 -11.43 -17.57
N LYS A 123 9.65 -10.28 -17.05
CA LYS A 123 9.26 -9.10 -17.84
C LYS A 123 10.33 -8.71 -18.85
N ALA A 124 11.59 -8.58 -18.43
CA ALA A 124 12.70 -8.22 -19.30
C ALA A 124 12.91 -9.25 -20.43
N CYS A 125 12.79 -10.55 -20.11
CA CYS A 125 12.90 -11.63 -21.08
C CYS A 125 11.81 -11.54 -22.16
N PHE A 126 10.56 -11.29 -21.76
CA PHE A 126 9.44 -11.13 -22.70
C PHE A 126 9.54 -9.87 -23.55
N ILE A 127 10.05 -8.76 -23.01
CA ILE A 127 10.33 -7.54 -23.79
C ILE A 127 11.37 -7.84 -24.88
N PHE A 128 12.49 -8.48 -24.50
CA PHE A 128 13.56 -8.81 -25.43
C PHE A 128 13.13 -9.79 -26.54
N LEU A 129 12.35 -10.82 -26.19
CA LEU A 129 11.78 -11.77 -27.15
C LEU A 129 10.69 -11.13 -28.00
N GLY A 130 9.88 -10.24 -27.42
CA GLY A 130 8.80 -9.49 -28.05
C GLY A 130 9.26 -8.57 -29.16
N ASP A 131 10.34 -7.82 -28.95
CA ASP A 131 10.90 -6.94 -29.98
C ASP A 131 11.44 -7.72 -31.19
N ARG A 132 11.89 -8.96 -30.99
CA ARG A 132 12.34 -9.82 -32.09
C ARG A 132 11.18 -10.49 -32.83
N TYR A 133 10.11 -10.84 -32.13
CA TYR A 133 8.98 -11.61 -32.62
C TYR A 133 7.67 -10.95 -32.16
N GLY A 134 7.23 -9.89 -32.84
CA GLY A 134 6.19 -8.95 -32.38
C GLY A 134 4.84 -9.50 -31.85
N TYR A 135 4.55 -10.79 -32.02
CA TYR A 135 3.38 -11.45 -31.43
C TYR A 135 3.49 -11.67 -29.91
N PHE A 136 4.70 -11.73 -29.35
CA PHE A 136 4.90 -12.04 -27.94
C PHE A 136 4.42 -10.93 -26.98
N TRP A 137 4.37 -9.67 -27.45
CA TRP A 137 3.82 -8.55 -26.69
C TRP A 137 2.35 -8.78 -26.30
N TYR A 138 1.54 -9.31 -27.22
CA TYR A 138 0.12 -9.61 -26.96
C TYR A 138 -0.07 -10.81 -26.03
N ILE A 139 0.85 -11.79 -26.07
CA ILE A 139 0.76 -13.00 -25.25
C ILE A 139 1.08 -12.70 -23.78
N GLU A 140 2.08 -11.87 -23.50
CA GLU A 140 2.46 -11.49 -22.12
C GLU A 140 1.34 -10.72 -21.42
N GLU A 141 0.76 -9.74 -22.13
CA GLU A 141 -0.32 -8.92 -21.60
C GLU A 141 -1.61 -9.74 -21.43
N ALA A 142 -1.92 -10.62 -22.40
CA ALA A 142 -3.04 -11.54 -22.29
C ALA A 142 -2.85 -12.51 -21.13
N ALA A 143 -1.68 -13.16 -21.02
CA ALA A 143 -1.40 -14.13 -19.97
C ALA A 143 -1.55 -13.53 -18.57
N THR A 144 -1.02 -12.32 -18.36
CA THR A 144 -1.13 -11.62 -17.08
C THR A 144 -2.59 -11.29 -16.75
N ARG A 145 -3.36 -10.76 -17.72
CA ARG A 145 -4.80 -10.48 -17.55
C ARG A 145 -5.62 -11.75 -17.29
N PHE A 146 -5.33 -12.85 -17.98
CA PHE A 146 -5.97 -14.14 -17.74
C PHE A 146 -5.64 -14.70 -16.36
N LEU A 147 -4.40 -14.58 -15.89
CA LEU A 147 -3.98 -15.01 -14.56
C LEU A 147 -4.77 -14.29 -13.47
N PHE A 148 -4.81 -12.95 -13.50
CA PHE A 148 -5.58 -12.17 -12.54
C PHE A 148 -7.09 -12.43 -12.65
N GLY A 149 -7.62 -12.53 -13.87
CA GLY A 149 -9.03 -12.87 -14.10
C GLY A 149 -9.42 -14.24 -13.53
N ALA A 150 -8.60 -15.27 -13.78
CA ALA A 150 -8.83 -16.61 -13.24
C ALA A 150 -8.75 -16.64 -11.70
N LEU A 151 -7.79 -15.92 -11.11
CA LEU A 151 -7.62 -15.83 -9.66
C LEU A 151 -8.86 -15.18 -9.01
N ILE A 152 -9.38 -14.10 -9.60
CA ILE A 152 -10.62 -13.43 -9.16
C ILE A 152 -11.81 -14.38 -9.26
N VAL A 153 -11.97 -15.11 -10.38
CA VAL A 153 -13.07 -16.06 -10.57
C VAL A 153 -13.00 -17.20 -9.54
N LEU A 154 -11.81 -17.77 -9.32
CA LEU A 154 -11.60 -18.83 -8.32
C LEU A 154 -11.88 -18.33 -6.90
N ALA A 155 -11.45 -17.10 -6.56
CA ALA A 155 -11.78 -16.47 -5.29
C ALA A 155 -13.29 -16.29 -5.13
N GLY A 156 -13.99 -15.81 -6.17
CA GLY A 156 -15.46 -15.70 -6.18
C GLY A 156 -16.16 -17.03 -5.96
N ILE A 157 -15.74 -18.09 -6.67
CA ILE A 157 -16.29 -19.45 -6.50
C ILE A 157 -16.01 -19.97 -5.09
N HIS A 158 -14.80 -19.75 -4.55
CA HIS A 158 -14.45 -20.16 -3.21
C HIS A 158 -15.32 -19.48 -2.15
N MET A 159 -15.57 -18.17 -2.29
CA MET A 159 -16.45 -17.41 -1.39
C MET A 159 -17.88 -17.93 -1.40
N ILE A 160 -18.44 -18.25 -2.59
CA ILE A 160 -19.80 -18.80 -2.71
C ILE A 160 -19.88 -20.19 -2.07
N ARG A 161 -18.89 -21.06 -2.30
CA ARG A 161 -18.86 -22.42 -1.75
C ARG A 161 -18.71 -22.43 -0.23
N LYS A 162 -17.90 -21.52 0.32
CA LYS A 162 -17.75 -21.38 1.77
C LYS A 162 -19.07 -20.97 2.43
N LYS A 163 -19.74 -19.94 1.89
CA LYS A 163 -21.03 -19.47 2.40
C LYS A 163 -22.14 -20.53 2.27
N LYS A 164 -22.13 -21.33 1.20
CA LYS A 164 -23.09 -22.45 1.04
C LYS A 164 -22.88 -23.55 2.10
N LYS A 165 -21.63 -23.87 2.46
CA LYS A 165 -21.34 -24.85 3.52
C LYS A 165 -21.75 -24.35 4.92
N GLU A 166 -21.56 -23.06 5.19
CA GLU A 166 -22.00 -22.43 6.44
C GLU A 166 -23.53 -22.47 6.58
N LEU A 167 -24.28 -22.04 5.54
CA LEU A 167 -25.75 -22.05 5.56
C LEU A 167 -26.34 -23.46 5.70
N PHE A 168 -25.81 -24.42 4.95
CA PHE A 168 -26.33 -25.79 4.95
C PHE A 168 -25.99 -26.51 6.27
N GLY A 169 -24.80 -26.24 6.83
CA GLY A 169 -24.42 -26.72 8.16
C GLY A 169 -25.31 -26.15 9.26
N GLU A 170 -25.63 -24.86 9.20
CA GLU A 170 -26.51 -24.19 10.17
C GLU A 170 -27.94 -24.75 10.11
N THR A 171 -28.48 -24.97 8.91
CA THR A 171 -29.82 -25.57 8.70
C THR A 171 -29.91 -26.97 9.33
N LEU A 172 -28.92 -27.85 9.05
CA LEU A 172 -28.88 -29.20 9.62
C LEU A 172 -28.74 -29.21 11.16
N THR A 173 -28.06 -28.21 11.73
CA THR A 173 -27.96 -28.09 13.20
C THR A 173 -29.25 -27.59 13.85
N ILE A 174 -30.08 -26.82 13.14
CA ILE A 174 -31.39 -26.37 13.62
C ILE A 174 -32.36 -27.53 13.61
N GLU A 175 -32.46 -28.27 12.50
CA GLU A 175 -33.32 -29.46 12.38
C GLU A 175 -33.00 -30.49 13.50
N ARG A 176 -31.72 -30.80 13.71
CA ARG A 176 -31.30 -31.74 14.77
C ARG A 176 -31.61 -31.25 16.20
N LYS A 177 -31.69 -29.93 16.42
CA LYS A 177 -32.06 -29.36 17.73
C LYS A 177 -33.57 -29.37 17.96
N GLU A 178 -34.37 -29.32 16.90
CA GLU A 178 -35.83 -29.43 16.98
C GLU A 178 -36.24 -30.87 17.23
N GLU A 179 -35.65 -31.83 16.51
CA GLU A 179 -35.87 -33.28 16.68
C GLU A 179 -35.58 -33.73 18.13
N ASN A 180 -34.39 -33.39 18.67
CA ASN A 180 -34.01 -33.72 20.04
C ASN A 180 -34.90 -33.05 21.13
N LYS A 181 -35.64 -31.98 20.80
CA LYS A 181 -36.56 -31.31 21.74
C LYS A 181 -37.95 -31.93 21.72
N GLU A 182 -38.36 -32.55 20.62
CA GLU A 182 -39.60 -33.31 20.52
C GLU A 182 -39.46 -34.64 21.27
N ASP A 183 -38.34 -35.35 21.07
CA ASP A 183 -38.04 -36.61 21.77
C ASP A 183 -37.91 -36.46 23.30
N ALA A 184 -37.58 -35.27 23.79
CA ALA A 184 -37.45 -35.00 25.23
C ALA A 184 -38.78 -34.63 25.93
N LYS A 185 -39.87 -34.52 25.16
CA LYS A 185 -41.21 -34.18 25.67
C LYS A 185 -42.18 -35.38 25.70
N GLU A 186 -41.84 -36.48 25.06
CA GLU A 186 -42.50 -37.80 25.23
C GLU A 186 -41.91 -38.57 26.41
#